data_AF-A0A8T5RCP8-F1
#
_entry.id   AF-A0A8T5RCP8-F1
#
_cell.length_a   1.000
_cell.length_b   1.000
_cell.length_c   1.000
_cell.angle_alpha   90.00
_cell.angle_beta   90.00
_cell.angle_gamma   90.00
#
_symmetry.space_group_name_H-M   'P 1'
#
loop_
_entity.id
_entity.type
_entity.pdbx_description
1 polymer ?
#
loop_
_entity_poly.entity_id
_entity_poly.type
_entity_poly.pdbx_seq_one_letter_code
_entity_poly.pdbx_strand_id
1 'polypeptide(L)'
;MKLNIGCGKKYDPDYCNIDLYEDLVADRLMSAFNLEFDDNTCDEIKAIHIIEHLSFFETIYALSEFFRVLEPNGKLILETPDLEKTCKHYLKANEEQKKEILGWFFGIPHKGLQHKICFPPYLLSELLSNAGFRNISTVFYYNNESIPSVRFQCKKLDEGYSLKIFQIITKIRKTMLDKNYIDFTDSFIIKEQEDLIAKFALELLKLEKNDKKEKVLEVLTDILIKSPQFAKFFIEAIEYKDLLSGNEIKLILKTTELLVDLNFPNILLNSLKKGPLKPGTQKIIFPSIESFARSIITKLNQFEKNRDEITEKLKGLSDNSKEIEINFFSFTLIKQKSLDYYYKGIKAFYVKNYKMAYNKFLKAIRLYRDDLFYYWNLAKVLAKLELEDQAIKFYKLTLRFLRLQKIQYKDEIKLDIKNELHWVRSKQGPTPKFEPIISFEKYHKISI
;
A
#
# COMPACT_ATOMS: atom_id res chain seq x y z
N MET A 1 -0.95 5.00 -35.10
CA MET A 1 0.27 5.69 -34.63
C MET A 1 1.06 4.74 -33.75
N LYS A 2 2.40 4.71 -33.88
CA LYS A 2 3.27 3.86 -33.07
C LYS A 2 4.05 4.66 -32.03
N LEU A 3 4.27 4.12 -30.84
CA LEU A 3 4.99 4.81 -29.74
C LEU A 3 6.27 4.07 -29.35
N ASN A 4 7.39 4.78 -29.30
CA ASN A 4 8.67 4.29 -28.79
C ASN A 4 8.94 4.96 -27.43
N ILE A 5 8.61 4.27 -26.34
CA ILE A 5 8.60 4.82 -24.98
C ILE A 5 9.92 4.46 -24.28
N GLY A 6 10.61 5.48 -23.76
CA GLY A 6 11.98 5.37 -23.26
C GLY A 6 12.98 5.29 -24.41
N CYS A 7 12.84 6.15 -25.43
CA CYS A 7 13.67 6.08 -26.61
C CYS A 7 15.16 6.35 -26.32
N GLY A 8 15.46 7.07 -25.23
CA GLY A 8 16.79 7.63 -24.98
C GLY A 8 17.31 8.33 -26.24
N LYS A 9 18.58 8.11 -26.56
CA LYS A 9 19.23 8.72 -27.73
C LYS A 9 18.94 8.00 -29.07
N LYS A 10 18.06 6.99 -29.08
CA LYS A 10 17.77 6.20 -30.29
C LYS A 10 16.48 6.71 -30.93
N TYR A 11 16.62 7.53 -31.96
CA TYR A 11 15.49 7.95 -32.80
C TYR A 11 15.03 6.79 -33.69
N ASP A 12 13.72 6.56 -33.71
CA ASP A 12 13.08 5.61 -34.63
C ASP A 12 12.06 6.38 -35.48
N PRO A 13 12.29 6.58 -36.79
CA PRO A 13 11.45 7.44 -37.63
C PRO A 13 10.04 6.88 -37.87
N ASP A 14 9.81 5.59 -37.59
CA ASP A 14 8.50 4.96 -37.74
C ASP A 14 7.62 5.11 -36.48
N TYR A 15 8.17 5.70 -35.41
CA TYR A 15 7.52 5.83 -34.10
C TYR A 15 7.52 7.28 -33.62
N CYS A 16 6.51 7.66 -32.84
CA CYS A 16 6.61 8.82 -31.95
C CYS A 16 7.50 8.44 -30.77
N ASN A 17 8.66 9.08 -30.68
CA ASN A 17 9.69 8.84 -29.67
C ASN A 17 9.37 9.64 -28.41
N ILE A 18 9.31 8.95 -27.28
CA ILE A 18 8.90 9.50 -25.99
C ILE A 18 9.97 9.17 -24.96
N ASP A 19 10.40 10.18 -24.21
CA ASP A 19 11.28 10.00 -23.07
C ASP A 19 10.97 11.06 -22.00
N LEU A 20 11.26 10.79 -20.73
CA LEU A 20 11.05 11.77 -19.65
C LEU A 20 12.29 12.65 -19.41
N TYR A 21 13.47 12.15 -19.77
CA TYR A 21 14.75 12.75 -19.42
C TYR A 21 15.64 13.06 -20.64
N GLU A 22 15.23 12.72 -21.85
CA GLU A 22 15.97 12.98 -23.09
C GLU A 22 15.19 13.93 -24.00
N ASP A 23 15.61 15.20 -24.08
CA ASP A 23 14.96 16.25 -24.86
C ASP A 23 15.58 16.45 -26.25
N LEU A 24 16.76 15.88 -26.51
CA LEU A 24 17.45 16.03 -27.78
C LEU A 24 16.80 15.24 -28.91
N VAL A 25 16.27 14.05 -28.60
CA VAL A 25 15.82 13.06 -29.57
C VAL A 25 14.34 12.73 -29.45
N ALA A 26 13.73 12.88 -28.27
CA ALA A 26 12.32 12.58 -28.09
C ALA A 26 11.43 13.59 -28.83
N ASP A 27 10.41 13.11 -29.53
CA ASP A 27 9.37 13.95 -30.11
C ASP A 27 8.46 14.55 -29.02
N ARG A 28 8.32 13.86 -27.88
CA ARG A 28 7.56 14.32 -26.71
C ARG A 28 8.24 13.97 -25.39
N LEU A 29 8.31 14.94 -24.48
CA LEU A 29 8.81 14.76 -23.11
C LEU A 29 7.69 14.31 -22.17
N MET A 30 7.60 13.02 -21.86
CA MET A 30 6.50 12.45 -21.06
C MET A 30 6.94 11.28 -20.18
N SER A 31 6.21 11.09 -19.08
CA SER A 31 6.36 9.89 -18.25
C SER A 31 5.73 8.68 -18.94
N ALA A 32 6.40 7.52 -18.87
CA ALA A 32 5.90 6.26 -19.42
C ALA A 32 4.56 5.81 -18.80
N PHE A 33 4.23 6.26 -17.60
CA PHE A 33 2.98 5.92 -16.91
C PHE A 33 1.93 7.02 -16.93
N ASN A 34 2.18 8.15 -17.60
CA ASN A 34 1.21 9.22 -17.75
C ASN A 34 1.34 9.87 -19.14
N LEU A 35 0.74 9.22 -20.14
CA LEU A 35 0.83 9.62 -21.53
C LEU A 35 -0.31 10.59 -21.88
N GLU A 36 -0.02 11.63 -22.65
CA GLU A 36 -1.01 12.60 -23.14
C GLU A 36 -1.55 12.17 -24.51
N PHE A 37 -2.10 10.96 -24.56
CA PHE A 37 -2.84 10.43 -25.71
C PHE A 37 -4.21 9.92 -25.25
N ASP A 38 -5.19 9.98 -26.14
CA ASP A 38 -6.52 9.44 -25.88
C ASP A 38 -6.49 7.90 -25.87
N ASP A 39 -7.55 7.31 -25.32
CA ASP A 39 -7.74 5.87 -25.30
C ASP A 39 -7.78 5.28 -26.72
N ASN A 40 -7.19 4.10 -26.91
CA ASN A 40 -7.25 3.37 -28.19
C ASN A 40 -6.72 4.14 -29.42
N THR A 41 -5.64 4.90 -29.28
CA THR A 41 -5.06 5.75 -30.34
C THR A 41 -3.80 5.19 -30.99
N CYS A 42 -3.13 4.20 -30.40
CA CYS A 42 -1.90 3.64 -30.94
C CYS A 42 -2.01 2.15 -31.30
N ASP A 43 -1.42 1.76 -32.45
CA ASP A 43 -1.44 0.38 -32.96
C ASP A 43 -0.29 -0.48 -32.39
N GLU A 44 0.84 0.15 -32.05
CA GLU A 44 2.01 -0.53 -31.52
C GLU A 44 2.76 0.34 -30.50
N ILE A 45 3.14 -0.27 -29.37
CA ILE A 45 4.05 0.31 -28.39
C ILE A 45 5.30 -0.55 -28.33
N LYS A 46 6.45 0.13 -28.41
CA LYS A 46 7.77 -0.42 -28.11
C LYS A 46 8.29 0.28 -26.85
N ALA A 47 8.68 -0.50 -25.85
CA ALA A 47 9.25 -0.03 -24.59
C ALA A 47 10.44 -0.93 -24.21
N ILE A 48 11.64 -0.54 -24.66
CA ILE A 48 12.85 -1.36 -24.61
C ILE A 48 13.78 -0.79 -23.54
N HIS A 49 14.14 -1.61 -22.55
CA HIS A 49 15.03 -1.20 -21.46
C HIS A 49 14.53 0.05 -20.70
N ILE A 50 13.22 0.08 -20.40
CA ILE A 50 12.58 1.15 -19.62
C ILE A 50 11.95 0.65 -18.31
N ILE A 51 11.36 -0.55 -18.32
CA ILE A 51 10.57 -1.05 -17.20
C ILE A 51 11.45 -1.28 -15.95
N GLU A 52 12.73 -1.63 -16.11
CA GLU A 52 13.70 -1.76 -15.01
C GLU A 52 14.00 -0.44 -14.29
N HIS A 53 13.77 0.70 -14.95
CA HIS A 53 13.92 2.05 -14.40
C HIS A 53 12.69 2.53 -13.62
N LEU A 54 11.60 1.75 -13.66
CA LEU A 54 10.36 2.01 -12.94
C LEU A 54 10.31 1.16 -11.66
N SER A 55 9.78 1.72 -10.57
CA SER A 55 9.47 0.95 -9.37
C SER A 55 8.33 -0.02 -9.65
N PHE A 56 8.12 -0.98 -8.76
CA PHE A 56 7.05 -1.98 -8.91
C PHE A 56 5.67 -1.36 -9.22
N PHE A 57 5.29 -0.29 -8.51
CA PHE A 57 4.01 0.37 -8.75
C PHE A 57 4.03 1.28 -9.98
N GLU A 58 5.13 1.99 -10.27
CA GLU A 58 5.26 2.74 -11.53
C GLU A 58 5.09 1.81 -12.74
N THR A 59 5.60 0.57 -12.68
CA THR A 59 5.39 -0.45 -13.72
C THR A 59 3.91 -0.85 -13.85
N ILE A 60 3.19 -1.05 -12.75
CA ILE A 60 1.74 -1.33 -12.81
C ILE A 60 0.99 -0.21 -13.53
N TYR A 61 1.33 1.05 -13.23
CA TYR A 61 0.72 2.21 -13.89
C TYR A 61 1.16 2.34 -15.36
N ALA A 62 2.43 2.08 -15.68
CA ALA A 62 2.93 2.08 -17.06
C ALA A 62 2.21 1.03 -17.93
N LEU A 63 2.10 -0.21 -17.46
CA LEU A 63 1.38 -1.26 -18.18
C LEU A 63 -0.11 -0.93 -18.33
N SER A 64 -0.72 -0.33 -17.30
CA SER A 64 -2.09 0.15 -17.36
C SER A 64 -2.24 1.29 -18.39
N GLU A 65 -1.28 2.19 -18.49
CA GLU A 65 -1.29 3.30 -19.43
C GLU A 65 -1.06 2.83 -20.86
N PHE A 66 -0.14 1.88 -21.07
CA PHE A 66 0.08 1.22 -22.36
C PHE A 66 -1.19 0.52 -22.83
N PHE A 67 -1.87 -0.19 -21.93
CA PHE A 67 -3.17 -0.81 -22.24
C PHE A 67 -4.20 0.26 -22.60
N ARG A 68 -4.23 1.41 -21.91
CA ARG A 68 -5.20 2.49 -22.15
C ARG A 68 -5.11 3.03 -23.57
N VAL A 69 -3.91 3.38 -24.01
CA VAL A 69 -3.67 4.07 -25.29
C VAL A 69 -3.61 3.11 -26.47
N LEU A 70 -3.26 1.83 -26.29
CA LEU A 70 -3.30 0.84 -27.37
C LEU A 70 -4.73 0.66 -27.87
N GLU A 71 -4.91 0.62 -29.19
CA GLU A 71 -6.16 0.18 -29.80
C GLU A 71 -6.40 -1.31 -29.51
N PRO A 72 -7.66 -1.79 -29.58
CA PRO A 72 -7.90 -3.22 -29.43
C PRO A 72 -7.11 -4.03 -30.46
N ASN A 73 -6.55 -5.17 -30.05
CA ASN A 73 -5.51 -5.92 -30.79
C ASN A 73 -4.14 -5.25 -30.98
N GLY A 74 -3.98 -4.01 -30.53
CA GLY A 74 -2.72 -3.29 -30.55
C GLY A 74 -1.61 -4.08 -29.84
N LYS A 75 -0.38 -3.93 -30.36
CA LYS A 75 0.76 -4.75 -29.96
C LYS A 75 1.65 -4.02 -28.96
N LEU A 76 2.07 -4.73 -27.92
CA LEU A 76 3.06 -4.26 -26.97
C LEU A 76 4.32 -5.12 -27.09
N ILE A 77 5.46 -4.46 -27.29
CA ILE A 77 6.80 -5.04 -27.25
C ILE A 77 7.53 -4.45 -26.06
N LEU A 78 7.89 -5.29 -25.10
CA LEU A 78 8.65 -4.89 -23.91
C LEU A 78 9.97 -5.63 -23.85
N GLU A 79 10.99 -4.99 -23.30
CA GLU A 79 12.28 -5.63 -23.06
C GLU A 79 12.92 -5.12 -21.78
N THR A 80 13.56 -6.03 -21.06
CA THR A 80 14.22 -5.79 -19.78
C THR A 80 15.41 -6.76 -19.65
N PRO A 81 16.40 -6.46 -18.80
CA PRO A 81 17.45 -7.41 -18.46
C PRO A 81 16.89 -8.73 -17.92
N ASP A 82 17.49 -9.85 -18.32
CA ASP A 82 17.13 -11.18 -17.83
C ASP A 82 17.78 -11.43 -16.47
N LEU A 83 16.99 -11.29 -15.40
CA LEU A 83 17.46 -11.47 -14.03
C LEU A 83 18.11 -12.85 -13.80
N GLU A 84 17.51 -13.93 -14.31
CA GLU A 84 18.01 -15.28 -14.03
C GLU A 84 19.37 -15.52 -14.68
N LYS A 85 19.53 -15.12 -15.95
CA LYS A 85 20.83 -15.21 -16.63
C LYS A 85 21.84 -14.26 -16.02
N THR A 86 21.44 -13.05 -15.63
CA THR A 86 22.32 -12.09 -14.94
C THR A 86 22.88 -12.69 -13.65
N CYS A 87 22.03 -13.30 -12.81
CA CYS A 87 22.46 -14.03 -11.61
C CYS A 87 23.39 -15.20 -11.94
N LYS A 88 23.09 -15.99 -12.97
CA LYS A 88 23.95 -17.11 -13.40
C LYS A 88 25.34 -16.64 -13.83
N HIS A 89 25.43 -15.51 -14.53
CA HIS A 89 26.71 -14.88 -14.90
C HIS A 89 27.45 -14.38 -13.66
N TYR A 90 26.77 -13.64 -12.77
CA TYR A 90 27.38 -13.12 -11.55
C TYR A 90 27.97 -14.23 -10.66
N LEU A 91 27.27 -15.36 -10.51
CA LEU A 91 27.72 -16.48 -9.68
C LEU A 91 28.92 -17.22 -10.26
N LYS A 92 29.10 -17.20 -11.59
CA LYS A 92 30.21 -17.85 -12.30
C LYS A 92 31.40 -16.93 -12.56
N ALA A 93 31.20 -15.63 -12.40
CA ALA A 93 32.18 -14.59 -12.69
C ALA A 93 33.31 -14.51 -11.65
N ASN A 94 34.49 -14.08 -12.09
CA ASN A 94 35.58 -13.65 -11.21
C ASN A 94 35.28 -12.29 -10.55
N GLU A 95 36.15 -11.80 -9.67
CA GLU A 95 35.90 -10.56 -8.92
C GLU A 95 35.81 -9.30 -9.78
N GLU A 96 36.58 -9.19 -10.88
CA GLU A 96 36.51 -8.06 -11.79
C GLU A 96 35.20 -8.07 -12.58
N GLN A 97 34.86 -9.22 -13.18
CA GLN A 97 33.61 -9.42 -13.91
C GLN A 97 32.39 -9.17 -13.03
N LYS A 98 32.44 -9.57 -11.75
CA LYS A 98 31.35 -9.28 -10.81
C LYS A 98 31.10 -7.78 -10.68
N LYS A 99 32.15 -6.95 -10.62
CA LYS A 99 32.01 -5.48 -10.53
C LYS A 99 31.31 -4.92 -11.77
N GLU A 100 31.61 -5.44 -12.96
CA GLU A 100 30.95 -5.04 -14.21
C GLU A 100 29.48 -5.46 -14.23
N ILE A 101 29.19 -6.71 -13.85
CA ILE A 101 27.82 -7.27 -13.82
C ILE A 101 26.93 -6.53 -12.82
N LEU A 102 27.48 -5.91 -11.76
CA LEU A 102 26.69 -5.04 -10.88
C LEU A 102 25.97 -3.92 -11.65
N GLY A 103 26.57 -3.42 -12.73
CA GLY A 103 25.92 -2.45 -13.62
C GLY A 103 24.67 -3.00 -14.31
N TRP A 104 24.59 -4.31 -14.57
CA TRP A 104 23.40 -4.94 -15.16
C TRP A 104 22.25 -5.01 -14.16
N PHE A 105 22.55 -5.10 -12.86
CA PHE A 105 21.54 -5.10 -11.80
C PHE A 105 21.07 -3.69 -11.47
N PHE A 106 21.99 -2.75 -11.25
CA PHE A 106 21.68 -1.45 -10.66
C PHE A 106 21.61 -0.30 -11.68
N GLY A 107 21.96 -0.57 -12.93
CA GLY A 107 22.10 0.45 -13.95
C GLY A 107 23.23 1.43 -13.61
N ILE A 108 23.09 2.65 -14.12
CA ILE A 108 24.07 3.72 -13.91
C ILE A 108 23.49 4.72 -12.90
N PRO A 109 24.27 5.22 -11.92
CA PRO A 109 23.79 6.14 -10.88
C PRO A 109 23.47 7.57 -11.36
N HIS A 110 22.97 7.72 -12.60
CA HIS A 110 22.41 8.96 -13.13
C HIS A 110 20.88 8.93 -13.10
N LYS A 111 20.27 10.11 -12.93
CA LYS A 111 18.80 10.26 -12.93
C LYS A 111 18.24 9.68 -14.23
N GLY A 112 17.26 8.77 -14.12
CA GLY A 112 16.65 8.09 -15.26
C GLY A 112 17.37 6.81 -15.73
N LEU A 113 18.65 6.61 -15.38
CA LEU A 113 19.44 5.44 -15.81
C LEU A 113 19.67 4.40 -14.70
N GLN A 114 19.19 4.68 -13.49
CA GLN A 114 19.22 3.73 -12.37
C GLN A 114 18.15 2.67 -12.57
N HIS A 115 18.51 1.41 -12.33
CA HIS A 115 17.50 0.35 -12.24
C HIS A 115 16.88 0.39 -10.84
N LYS A 116 15.55 0.47 -10.78
CA LYS A 116 14.79 0.37 -9.53
C LYS A 116 14.44 -1.08 -9.21
N ILE A 117 14.36 -1.93 -10.23
CA ILE A 117 14.03 -3.35 -10.09
C ILE A 117 14.58 -4.12 -11.29
N CYS A 118 15.08 -5.33 -11.04
CA CYS A 118 15.29 -6.32 -12.10
C CYS A 118 14.12 -7.29 -12.07
N PHE A 119 13.28 -7.28 -13.08
CA PHE A 119 12.08 -8.13 -13.10
C PHE A 119 12.44 -9.59 -13.38
N PRO A 120 12.03 -10.53 -12.50
CA PRO A 120 11.94 -11.93 -12.89
C PRO A 120 10.95 -12.07 -14.06
N PRO A 121 11.27 -12.84 -15.12
CA PRO A 121 10.39 -12.95 -16.29
C PRO A 121 8.96 -13.44 -15.99
N TYR A 122 8.80 -14.32 -14.99
CA TYR A 122 7.49 -14.80 -14.56
C TYR A 122 6.64 -13.67 -13.96
N LEU A 123 7.25 -12.77 -13.18
CA LEU A 123 6.55 -11.67 -12.53
C LEU A 123 6.08 -10.64 -13.56
N LEU A 124 6.90 -10.32 -14.55
CA LEU A 124 6.49 -9.40 -15.61
C LEU A 124 5.38 -10.00 -16.50
N SER A 125 5.42 -11.32 -16.76
CA SER A 125 4.30 -12.03 -17.41
C SER A 125 3.00 -11.91 -16.61
N GLU A 126 3.08 -12.09 -15.29
CA GLU A 126 1.92 -11.95 -14.39
C GLU A 126 1.38 -10.51 -14.40
N LEU A 127 2.26 -9.50 -14.33
CA LEU A 127 1.86 -8.09 -14.40
C LEU A 127 1.21 -7.73 -15.73
N LEU A 128 1.71 -8.25 -16.85
CA LEU A 128 1.10 -8.07 -18.17
C LEU A 128 -0.30 -8.69 -18.24
N SER A 129 -0.45 -9.92 -17.75
CA SER A 129 -1.75 -10.58 -17.68
C SER A 129 -2.73 -9.82 -16.78
N ASN A 130 -2.26 -9.33 -15.63
CA ASN A 130 -3.05 -8.54 -14.68
C ASN A 130 -3.42 -7.15 -15.22
N ALA A 131 -2.66 -6.61 -16.18
CA ALA A 131 -3.01 -5.40 -16.93
C ALA A 131 -3.99 -5.67 -18.09
N GLY A 132 -4.32 -6.94 -18.36
CA GLY A 132 -5.29 -7.34 -19.40
C GLY A 132 -4.65 -7.75 -20.72
N PHE A 133 -3.32 -7.81 -20.84
CA PHE A 133 -2.67 -8.28 -22.05
C PHE A 133 -2.83 -9.79 -22.24
N ARG A 134 -2.91 -10.21 -23.51
CA ARG A 134 -3.02 -11.61 -23.93
C ARG A 134 -1.90 -12.01 -24.89
N ASN A 135 -1.81 -13.31 -25.18
CA ASN A 135 -0.83 -13.90 -26.09
C ASN A 135 0.61 -13.50 -25.70
N ILE A 136 0.90 -13.53 -24.40
CA ILE A 136 2.22 -13.16 -23.86
C ILE A 136 3.22 -14.22 -24.27
N SER A 137 4.22 -13.82 -25.05
CA SER A 137 5.33 -14.66 -25.49
C SER A 137 6.65 -14.02 -25.08
N THR A 138 7.66 -14.86 -24.82
CA THR A 138 9.00 -14.41 -24.40
C THR A 138 10.08 -14.94 -25.33
N VAL A 139 11.08 -14.11 -25.61
CA VAL A 139 12.29 -14.47 -26.34
C VAL A 139 13.49 -14.01 -25.53
N PHE A 140 14.37 -14.96 -25.22
CA PHE A 140 15.58 -14.71 -24.43
C PHE A 140 16.79 -14.63 -25.35
N TYR A 141 17.60 -13.59 -25.19
CA TYR A 141 18.75 -13.36 -26.06
C TYR A 141 19.84 -12.55 -25.35
N TYR A 142 20.93 -12.27 -26.05
CA TYR A 142 21.98 -11.34 -25.60
C TYR A 142 21.93 -10.11 -26.50
N ASN A 143 21.86 -8.92 -25.90
CA ASN A 143 21.86 -7.69 -26.67
C ASN A 143 23.26 -7.37 -27.23
N ASN A 144 23.40 -6.25 -27.94
CA ASN A 144 24.66 -5.86 -28.58
C ASN A 144 25.82 -5.64 -27.59
N GLU A 145 25.52 -5.45 -26.31
CA GLU A 145 26.50 -5.29 -25.23
C GLU A 145 26.77 -6.62 -24.50
N SER A 146 26.30 -7.74 -25.06
CA SER A 146 26.36 -9.07 -24.44
C SER A 146 25.64 -9.16 -23.08
N ILE A 147 24.70 -8.24 -22.82
CA ILE A 147 23.88 -8.26 -21.61
C ILE A 147 22.70 -9.22 -21.87
N PRO A 148 22.47 -10.22 -21.00
CA PRO A 148 21.36 -11.13 -21.14
C PRO A 148 20.04 -10.36 -20.98
N SER A 149 19.16 -10.50 -21.96
CA SER A 149 17.91 -9.74 -22.05
C SER A 149 16.74 -10.66 -22.38
N VAL A 150 15.55 -10.24 -21.98
CA VAL A 150 14.29 -10.93 -22.28
C VAL A 150 13.32 -9.95 -22.92
N ARG A 151 12.77 -10.33 -24.08
CA ARG A 151 11.76 -9.59 -24.80
C ARG A 151 10.40 -10.25 -24.66
N PHE A 152 9.39 -9.46 -24.34
CA PHE A 152 7.99 -9.84 -24.28
C PHE A 152 7.26 -9.27 -25.49
N GLN A 153 6.37 -10.07 -26.07
CA GLN A 153 5.40 -9.60 -27.04
C GLN A 153 4.02 -10.06 -26.61
N CYS A 154 3.07 -9.12 -26.57
CA CYS A 154 1.68 -9.38 -26.22
C CYS A 154 0.74 -8.43 -26.98
N LYS A 155 -0.56 -8.68 -26.88
CA LYS A 155 -1.59 -7.85 -27.51
C LYS A 155 -2.63 -7.40 -26.49
N LYS A 156 -3.19 -6.22 -26.72
CA LYS A 156 -4.43 -5.79 -26.07
C LYS A 156 -5.57 -6.73 -26.46
N LEU A 157 -6.56 -6.87 -25.58
CA LEU A 157 -7.80 -7.58 -25.90
C LEU A 157 -8.46 -6.96 -27.15
N ASP A 158 -9.06 -7.79 -27.99
CA ASP A 158 -9.77 -7.40 -29.22
C ASP A 158 -11.10 -6.74 -28.91
N GLU A 159 -11.92 -7.41 -28.10
CA GLU A 159 -13.27 -6.96 -27.80
C GLU A 159 -13.80 -7.64 -26.53
N GLY A 160 -15.09 -7.42 -26.26
CA GLY A 160 -15.80 -8.13 -25.20
C GLY A 160 -15.73 -7.46 -23.83
N TYR A 161 -16.27 -8.19 -22.86
CA TYR A 161 -16.55 -7.67 -21.52
C TYR A 161 -15.28 -7.37 -20.71
N SER A 162 -14.28 -8.24 -20.80
CA SER A 162 -13.00 -8.08 -20.11
C SER A 162 -12.26 -6.83 -20.56
N LEU A 163 -12.24 -6.52 -21.87
CA LEU A 163 -11.65 -5.29 -22.41
C LEU A 163 -12.24 -4.04 -21.74
N LYS A 164 -13.57 -3.96 -21.64
CA LYS A 164 -14.26 -2.84 -21.00
C LYS A 164 -13.86 -2.69 -19.53
N ILE A 165 -13.70 -3.80 -18.80
CA ILE A 165 -13.29 -3.76 -17.39
C ILE A 165 -11.87 -3.24 -17.26
N PHE A 166 -10.93 -3.76 -18.04
CA PHE A 166 -9.56 -3.25 -17.99
C PHE A 166 -9.51 -1.77 -18.35
N GLN A 167 -10.33 -1.29 -19.31
CA GLN A 167 -10.44 0.14 -19.62
C GLN A 167 -11.01 0.98 -18.47
N ILE A 168 -11.95 0.45 -17.66
CA ILE A 168 -12.40 1.10 -16.42
C ILE A 168 -11.22 1.22 -15.44
N ILE A 169 -10.42 0.16 -15.29
CA ILE A 169 -9.25 0.16 -14.40
C ILE A 169 -8.19 1.16 -14.87
N THR A 170 -7.94 1.25 -16.18
CA THR A 170 -7.01 2.26 -16.72
C THR A 170 -7.52 3.67 -16.47
N LYS A 171 -8.82 3.94 -16.64
CA LYS A 171 -9.44 5.24 -16.34
C LYS A 171 -9.31 5.63 -14.87
N ILE A 172 -9.50 4.68 -13.95
CA ILE A 172 -9.29 4.92 -12.51
C ILE A 172 -7.86 5.39 -12.27
N ARG A 173 -6.86 4.62 -12.71
CA ARG A 173 -5.43 4.95 -12.50
C ARG A 173 -5.02 6.25 -13.17
N LYS A 174 -5.47 6.48 -14.41
CA LYS A 174 -5.22 7.72 -15.16
C LYS A 174 -5.77 8.93 -14.43
N THR A 175 -7.02 8.87 -13.98
CA THR A 175 -7.65 9.99 -13.24
C THR A 175 -6.96 10.24 -11.90
N MET A 176 -6.48 9.20 -11.23
CA MET A 176 -5.69 9.36 -10.00
C MET A 176 -4.35 10.07 -10.26
N LEU A 177 -3.67 9.77 -11.37
CA LEU A 177 -2.45 10.46 -11.79
C LEU A 177 -2.74 11.92 -12.16
N ASP A 178 -3.74 12.19 -12.99
CA ASP A 178 -4.08 13.54 -13.46
C ASP A 178 -4.47 14.46 -12.29
N LYS A 179 -5.13 13.92 -11.26
CA LYS A 179 -5.48 14.65 -10.03
C LYS A 179 -4.34 14.67 -8.99
N ASN A 180 -3.13 14.21 -9.32
CA ASN A 180 -1.97 14.11 -8.42
C ASN A 180 -2.29 13.40 -7.09
N TYR A 181 -3.12 12.36 -7.13
CA TYR A 181 -3.55 11.61 -5.95
C TYR A 181 -2.58 10.48 -5.55
N ILE A 182 -1.71 10.06 -6.47
CA ILE A 182 -0.73 9.00 -6.25
C ILE A 182 0.57 9.57 -5.68
N ASP A 183 1.06 8.94 -4.63
CA ASP A 183 2.43 9.11 -4.15
C ASP A 183 3.17 7.78 -4.27
N PHE A 184 4.01 7.66 -5.30
CA PHE A 184 4.84 6.46 -5.51
C PHE A 184 5.93 6.26 -4.45
N THR A 185 6.17 7.27 -3.60
CA THR A 185 7.13 7.16 -2.49
C THR A 185 6.52 6.55 -1.22
N ASP A 186 5.19 6.58 -1.07
CA ASP A 186 4.47 5.88 -0.01
C ASP A 186 4.00 4.50 -0.49
N SER A 187 4.92 3.53 -0.43
CA SER A 187 4.66 2.14 -0.84
C SER A 187 3.58 1.43 -0.03
N PHE A 188 3.24 1.92 1.17
CA PHE A 188 2.19 1.32 1.99
C PHE A 188 0.81 1.78 1.52
N ILE A 189 0.62 3.07 1.25
CA ILE A 189 -0.67 3.61 0.78
C ILE A 189 -0.98 3.09 -0.62
N ILE A 190 -0.04 3.20 -1.57
CA ILE A 190 -0.29 2.77 -2.95
C ILE A 190 -0.57 1.27 -3.04
N LYS A 191 0.05 0.44 -2.19
CA LYS A 191 -0.27 -0.98 -2.11
C LYS A 191 -1.73 -1.20 -1.70
N GLU A 192 -2.22 -0.50 -0.68
CA GLU A 192 -3.61 -0.63 -0.24
C GLU A 192 -4.60 -0.12 -1.28
N GLN A 193 -4.22 0.89 -2.07
CA GLN A 193 -5.00 1.36 -3.22
C GLN A 193 -5.07 0.31 -4.34
N GLU A 194 -3.92 -0.24 -4.75
CA GLU A 194 -3.84 -1.26 -5.80
C GLU A 194 -4.51 -2.57 -5.41
N ASP A 195 -4.42 -3.00 -4.14
CA ASP A 195 -5.13 -4.18 -3.64
C ASP A 195 -6.66 -4.03 -3.80
N LEU A 196 -7.19 -2.81 -3.55
CA LEU A 196 -8.61 -2.51 -3.75
C LEU A 196 -9.00 -2.41 -5.22
N ILE A 197 -8.16 -1.81 -6.07
CA ILE A 197 -8.35 -1.78 -7.53
C ILE A 197 -8.40 -3.20 -8.09
N ALA A 198 -7.46 -4.06 -7.69
CA ALA A 198 -7.41 -5.46 -8.10
C ALA A 198 -8.65 -6.23 -7.61
N LYS A 199 -9.06 -6.06 -6.35
CA LYS A 199 -10.29 -6.67 -5.81
C LYS A 199 -11.53 -6.22 -6.60
N PHE A 200 -11.61 -4.95 -6.93
CA PHE A 200 -12.70 -4.38 -7.72
C PHE A 200 -12.73 -4.94 -9.15
N ALA A 201 -11.58 -4.95 -9.83
CA ALA A 201 -11.43 -5.54 -11.17
C ALA A 201 -11.86 -7.01 -11.19
N LEU A 202 -11.44 -7.79 -10.19
CA LEU A 202 -11.74 -9.21 -10.07
C LEU A 202 -13.24 -9.46 -9.85
N GLU A 203 -13.93 -8.68 -9.01
CA GLU A 203 -15.39 -8.80 -8.87
C GLU A 203 -16.12 -8.34 -10.13
N LEU A 204 -15.64 -7.32 -10.84
CA LEU A 204 -16.19 -6.93 -12.13
C LEU A 204 -16.07 -8.04 -13.17
N LEU A 205 -14.92 -8.73 -13.25
CA LEU A 205 -14.71 -9.83 -14.21
C LEU A 205 -15.58 -11.05 -13.88
N LYS A 206 -15.90 -11.28 -12.60
CA LYS A 206 -16.81 -12.36 -12.19
C LYS A 206 -18.27 -12.10 -12.56
N LEU A 207 -18.69 -10.85 -12.74
CA LEU A 207 -20.06 -10.53 -13.12
C LEU A 207 -20.46 -11.09 -14.49
N GLU A 208 -19.51 -11.23 -15.41
CA GLU A 208 -19.74 -11.95 -16.68
C GLU A 208 -20.18 -13.40 -16.46
N LYS A 209 -19.72 -14.00 -15.34
CA LYS A 209 -19.90 -15.41 -15.02
C LYS A 209 -21.02 -15.65 -14.00
N ASN A 210 -21.45 -14.64 -13.24
CA ASN A 210 -22.45 -14.74 -12.19
C ASN A 210 -23.11 -13.38 -11.91
N ASP A 211 -24.43 -13.33 -11.93
CA ASP A 211 -25.28 -12.12 -11.88
C ASP A 211 -25.37 -11.45 -10.48
N LYS A 212 -24.25 -11.29 -9.77
CA LYS A 212 -24.20 -10.83 -8.37
C LYS A 212 -23.61 -9.43 -8.22
N LYS A 213 -24.35 -8.43 -8.70
CA LYS A 213 -24.05 -6.99 -8.53
C LYS A 213 -23.73 -6.61 -7.08
N GLU A 214 -24.28 -7.33 -6.10
CA GLU A 214 -24.05 -7.11 -4.67
C GLU A 214 -22.56 -7.18 -4.31
N LYS A 215 -21.77 -8.05 -4.95
CA LYS A 215 -20.34 -8.17 -4.66
C LYS A 215 -19.53 -6.95 -5.08
N VAL A 216 -19.91 -6.30 -6.17
CA VAL A 216 -19.27 -5.05 -6.57
C VAL A 216 -19.65 -3.91 -5.62
N LEU A 217 -20.92 -3.85 -5.18
CA LEU A 217 -21.36 -2.91 -4.15
C LEU A 217 -20.67 -3.14 -2.80
N GLU A 218 -20.40 -4.38 -2.41
CA GLU A 218 -19.61 -4.71 -1.23
C GLU A 218 -18.19 -4.16 -1.34
N VAL A 219 -17.53 -4.30 -2.50
CA VAL A 219 -16.19 -3.75 -2.72
C VAL A 219 -16.19 -2.22 -2.73
N LEU A 220 -17.17 -1.57 -3.38
CA LEU A 220 -17.31 -0.11 -3.33
C LEU A 220 -17.54 0.37 -1.89
N THR A 221 -18.30 -0.38 -1.11
CA THR A 221 -18.49 -0.10 0.33
C THR A 221 -17.17 -0.25 1.08
N ASP A 222 -16.36 -1.27 0.80
CA ASP A 222 -15.02 -1.40 1.38
C ASP A 222 -14.16 -0.18 1.05
N ILE A 223 -14.13 0.24 -0.22
CA ILE A 223 -13.37 1.40 -0.67
C ILE A 223 -13.83 2.66 0.06
N LEU A 224 -15.14 2.89 0.22
CA LEU A 224 -15.70 4.00 0.99
C LEU A 224 -15.30 3.97 2.48
N ILE A 225 -15.27 2.80 3.11
CA ILE A 225 -14.79 2.64 4.50
C ILE A 225 -13.32 3.03 4.61
N LYS A 226 -12.50 2.63 3.63
CA LYS A 226 -11.06 2.91 3.62
C LYS A 226 -10.77 4.37 3.32
N SER A 227 -11.28 4.89 2.21
CA SER A 227 -11.09 6.28 1.80
C SER A 227 -12.24 6.72 0.89
N PRO A 228 -13.17 7.57 1.38
CA PRO A 228 -14.22 8.15 0.55
C PRO A 228 -13.67 8.96 -0.62
N GLN A 229 -12.55 9.66 -0.45
CA GLN A 229 -11.91 10.40 -1.53
C GLN A 229 -11.40 9.47 -2.64
N PHE A 230 -10.86 8.30 -2.28
CA PHE A 230 -10.47 7.28 -3.23
C PHE A 230 -11.67 6.66 -3.96
N ALA A 231 -12.81 6.49 -3.29
CA ALA A 231 -14.02 5.93 -3.89
C ALA A 231 -14.54 6.75 -5.08
N LYS A 232 -14.31 8.07 -5.09
CA LYS A 232 -14.73 8.96 -6.20
C LYS A 232 -14.22 8.49 -7.56
N PHE A 233 -12.95 8.05 -7.64
CA PHE A 233 -12.35 7.58 -8.90
C PHE A 233 -13.05 6.35 -9.47
N PHE A 234 -13.52 5.45 -8.61
CA PHE A 234 -14.29 4.28 -9.03
C PHE A 234 -15.65 4.70 -9.56
N ILE A 235 -16.36 5.57 -8.83
CA ILE A 235 -17.71 6.00 -9.20
C ILE A 235 -17.70 6.76 -10.53
N GLU A 236 -16.73 7.68 -10.71
CA GLU A 236 -16.49 8.42 -11.97
C GLU A 236 -16.13 7.49 -13.15
N ALA A 237 -15.51 6.33 -12.87
CA ALA A 237 -15.14 5.37 -13.91
C ALA A 237 -16.27 4.37 -14.26
N ILE A 238 -17.23 4.12 -13.36
CA ILE A 238 -18.30 3.12 -13.52
C ILE A 238 -19.47 3.61 -14.38
N GLU A 239 -19.50 4.89 -14.78
CA GLU A 239 -20.57 5.49 -15.61
C GLU A 239 -20.92 4.70 -16.89
N TYR A 240 -20.06 3.78 -17.32
CA TYR A 240 -20.10 3.15 -18.63
C TYR A 240 -20.82 1.79 -18.72
N LYS A 241 -21.35 1.24 -17.62
CA LYS A 241 -21.66 -0.22 -17.59
C LYS A 241 -23.13 -0.61 -17.36
N ASP A 242 -24.07 0.33 -17.24
CA ASP A 242 -25.43 0.02 -16.73
C ASP A 242 -25.41 -0.79 -15.40
N LEU A 243 -24.25 -0.84 -14.72
CA LEU A 243 -24.02 -1.70 -13.55
C LEU A 243 -24.85 -1.19 -12.37
N LEU A 244 -24.94 0.13 -12.28
CA LEU A 244 -25.72 0.86 -11.31
C LEU A 244 -26.66 1.76 -12.10
N SER A 245 -27.92 1.80 -11.69
CA SER A 245 -28.87 2.79 -12.19
C SER A 245 -28.40 4.19 -11.84
N GLY A 246 -28.79 5.20 -12.63
CA GLY A 246 -28.44 6.59 -12.35
C GLY A 246 -28.84 7.06 -10.94
N ASN A 247 -29.92 6.51 -10.39
CA ASN A 247 -30.33 6.76 -9.01
C ASN A 247 -29.37 6.16 -7.97
N GLU A 248 -28.88 4.93 -8.19
CA GLU A 248 -27.87 4.30 -7.31
C GLU A 248 -26.55 5.07 -7.35
N ILE A 249 -26.08 5.45 -8.54
CA ILE A 249 -24.85 6.26 -8.69
C ILE A 249 -25.00 7.58 -7.94
N LYS A 250 -26.12 8.29 -8.15
CA LYS A 250 -26.42 9.55 -7.45
C LYS A 250 -26.42 9.39 -5.94
N LEU A 251 -27.01 8.31 -5.43
CA LEU A 251 -27.07 8.05 -3.99
C LEU A 251 -25.69 7.76 -3.41
N ILE A 252 -24.90 6.92 -4.08
CA ILE A 252 -23.51 6.61 -3.69
C ILE A 252 -22.64 7.86 -3.75
N LEU A 253 -22.77 8.71 -4.78
CA LEU A 253 -22.06 9.99 -4.88
C LEU A 253 -22.37 10.89 -3.69
N LYS A 254 -23.66 11.11 -3.39
CA LYS A 254 -24.05 11.92 -2.22
C LYS A 254 -23.53 11.31 -0.90
N THR A 255 -23.50 9.98 -0.78
CA THR A 255 -22.88 9.32 0.40
C THR A 255 -21.39 9.59 0.45
N THR A 256 -20.71 9.49 -0.69
CA THR A 256 -19.27 9.73 -0.81
C THR A 256 -18.91 11.15 -0.39
N GLU A 257 -19.64 12.15 -0.89
CA GLU A 257 -19.47 13.57 -0.55
C GLU A 257 -19.64 13.80 0.95
N LEU A 258 -20.73 13.29 1.54
CA LEU A 258 -20.99 13.38 2.98
C LEU A 258 -19.83 12.79 3.81
N LEU A 259 -19.32 11.61 3.43
CA LEU A 259 -18.24 10.95 4.17
C LEU A 259 -16.89 11.66 4.00
N VAL A 260 -16.65 12.31 2.86
CA VAL A 260 -15.49 13.19 2.66
C VAL A 260 -15.59 14.40 3.59
N ASP A 261 -16.73 15.09 3.59
CA ASP A 261 -16.94 16.31 4.40
C ASP A 261 -16.81 16.04 5.91
N LEU A 262 -17.26 14.86 6.34
CA LEU A 262 -17.18 14.42 7.74
C LEU A 262 -15.81 13.84 8.12
N ASN A 263 -14.84 13.77 7.21
CA ASN A 263 -13.54 13.11 7.44
C ASN A 263 -13.70 11.69 8.00
N PHE A 264 -14.57 10.88 7.37
CA PHE A 264 -15.01 9.59 7.91
C PHE A 264 -13.89 8.64 8.38
N PRO A 265 -12.73 8.51 7.70
CA PRO A 265 -11.60 7.72 8.21
C PRO A 265 -11.16 8.11 9.64
N ASN A 266 -11.21 9.40 9.99
CA ASN A 266 -10.87 9.89 11.33
C ASN A 266 -11.96 9.60 12.37
N ILE A 267 -13.24 9.61 11.97
CA ILE A 267 -14.35 9.14 12.84
C ILE A 267 -14.12 7.66 13.23
N LEU A 268 -13.75 6.82 12.25
CA LEU A 268 -13.44 5.41 12.49
C LEU A 268 -12.18 5.25 13.37
N LEU A 269 -11.13 6.04 13.11
CA LEU A 269 -9.91 6.07 13.92
C LEU A 269 -10.20 6.45 15.38
N ASN A 270 -11.07 7.43 15.61
CA ASN A 270 -11.42 7.88 16.96
C ASN A 270 -12.24 6.83 17.71
N SER A 271 -13.15 6.17 17.00
CA SER A 271 -13.89 5.02 17.51
C SER A 271 -12.94 3.88 17.90
N LEU A 272 -11.94 3.60 17.06
CA LEU A 272 -10.88 2.62 17.34
C LEU A 272 -10.07 3.01 18.60
N LYS A 273 -9.68 4.28 18.75
CA LYS A 273 -8.92 4.75 19.93
C LYS A 273 -9.73 4.66 21.23
N LYS A 274 -11.03 4.94 21.19
CA LYS A 274 -11.92 4.88 22.38
C LYS A 274 -12.12 3.45 22.90
N GLY A 275 -11.93 2.43 22.06
CA GLY A 275 -12.04 1.01 22.45
C GLY A 275 -11.12 0.60 23.61
N PRO A 276 -11.45 -0.48 24.34
CA PRO A 276 -10.76 -0.89 25.57
C PRO A 276 -9.28 -1.21 25.33
N LEU A 277 -8.43 -0.90 26.31
CA LEU A 277 -6.99 -1.21 26.30
C LEU A 277 -6.74 -2.65 26.77
N LYS A 278 -7.11 -3.62 25.93
CA LYS A 278 -6.90 -5.05 26.20
C LYS A 278 -5.93 -5.63 25.17
N PRO A 279 -4.80 -6.22 25.59
CA PRO A 279 -3.88 -6.86 24.65
C PRO A 279 -4.55 -8.03 23.91
N GLY A 280 -4.22 -8.22 22.64
CA GLY A 280 -4.72 -9.32 21.82
C GLY A 280 -6.14 -9.13 21.28
N THR A 281 -6.71 -7.92 21.40
CA THR A 281 -8.06 -7.62 20.90
C THR A 281 -8.08 -6.82 19.61
N GLN A 282 -6.92 -6.45 19.03
CA GLN A 282 -6.92 -5.63 17.81
C GLN A 282 -7.65 -6.33 16.66
N LYS A 283 -7.45 -7.65 16.51
CA LYS A 283 -8.13 -8.49 15.50
C LYS A 283 -9.65 -8.60 15.68
N ILE A 284 -10.20 -8.21 16.82
CA ILE A 284 -11.65 -8.21 17.08
C ILE A 284 -12.21 -6.79 16.93
N ILE A 285 -11.52 -5.80 17.52
CA ILE A 285 -11.98 -4.41 17.53
C ILE A 285 -11.99 -3.85 16.10
N PHE A 286 -10.91 -4.07 15.33
CA PHE A 286 -10.81 -3.48 14.00
C PHE A 286 -11.93 -3.93 13.05
N PRO A 287 -12.21 -5.25 12.88
CA PRO A 287 -13.36 -5.71 12.10
C PRO A 287 -14.71 -5.24 12.64
N SER A 288 -14.83 -5.04 13.96
CA SER A 288 -16.07 -4.52 14.56
C SER A 288 -16.33 -3.05 14.15
N ILE A 289 -15.27 -2.24 14.05
CA ILE A 289 -15.35 -0.87 13.50
C ILE A 289 -15.68 -0.89 12.01
N GLU A 290 -15.09 -1.80 11.23
CA GLU A 290 -15.44 -1.96 9.81
C GLU A 290 -16.89 -2.39 9.60
N SER A 291 -17.39 -3.31 10.44
CA SER A 291 -18.79 -3.75 10.41
C SER A 291 -19.77 -2.61 10.74
N PHE A 292 -19.44 -1.80 11.75
CA PHE A 292 -20.17 -0.58 12.06
C PHE A 292 -20.19 0.40 10.87
N ALA A 293 -19.03 0.65 10.26
CA ALA A 293 -18.91 1.53 9.11
C ALA A 293 -19.73 1.02 7.91
N ARG A 294 -19.68 -0.29 7.64
CA ARG A 294 -20.48 -0.94 6.59
C ARG A 294 -21.98 -0.74 6.83
N SER A 295 -22.44 -0.96 8.06
CA SER A 295 -23.85 -0.77 8.42
C SER A 295 -24.33 0.67 8.17
N ILE A 296 -23.49 1.67 8.48
CA ILE A 296 -23.79 3.08 8.20
C ILE A 296 -23.91 3.33 6.70
N ILE A 297 -22.91 2.92 5.92
CA ILE A 297 -22.87 3.16 4.48
C ILE A 297 -24.04 2.47 3.77
N THR A 298 -24.36 1.22 4.15
CA THR A 298 -25.52 0.51 3.62
C THR A 298 -26.81 1.28 3.87
N LYS A 299 -27.01 1.83 5.07
CA LYS A 299 -28.21 2.63 5.39
C LYS A 299 -28.27 3.93 4.57
N LEU A 300 -27.15 4.63 4.43
CA LEU A 300 -27.04 5.87 3.62
C LEU A 300 -27.31 5.62 2.12
N ASN A 301 -26.98 4.41 1.65
CA ASN A 301 -27.17 3.95 0.27
C ASN A 301 -28.51 3.23 0.04
N GLN A 302 -29.39 3.10 1.03
CA GLN A 302 -30.71 2.48 0.87
C GLN A 302 -31.87 3.47 1.10
N PHE A 303 -31.74 4.39 2.06
CA PHE A 303 -32.87 5.24 2.49
C PHE A 303 -32.47 6.71 2.57
N GLU A 304 -32.98 7.53 1.65
CA GLU A 304 -32.72 8.98 1.65
C GLU A 304 -33.27 9.67 2.91
N LYS A 305 -34.42 9.21 3.43
CA LYS A 305 -35.06 9.73 4.64
C LYS A 305 -34.22 9.59 5.92
N ASN A 306 -33.29 8.64 5.97
CA ASN A 306 -32.49 8.38 7.18
C ASN A 306 -31.18 9.19 7.21
N ARG A 307 -30.89 9.97 6.17
CA ARG A 307 -29.59 10.64 6.02
C ARG A 307 -29.35 11.71 7.07
N ASP A 308 -30.36 12.52 7.40
CA ASP A 308 -30.19 13.60 8.37
C ASP A 308 -29.87 13.04 9.77
N GLU A 309 -30.62 12.02 10.21
CA GLU A 309 -30.37 11.35 11.50
C GLU A 309 -28.98 10.72 11.56
N ILE A 310 -28.57 9.99 10.51
CA ILE A 310 -27.24 9.37 10.45
C ILE A 310 -26.14 10.43 10.41
N THR A 311 -26.36 11.52 9.67
CA THR A 311 -25.41 12.64 9.57
C THR A 311 -25.19 13.29 10.92
N GLU A 312 -26.24 13.61 11.67
CA GLU A 312 -26.12 14.16 13.01
C GLU A 312 -25.42 13.18 13.97
N LYS A 313 -25.72 11.88 13.87
CA LYS A 313 -25.01 10.85 14.64
C LYS A 313 -23.51 10.81 14.32
N LEU A 314 -23.13 10.93 13.04
CA LEU A 314 -21.72 10.95 12.63
C LEU A 314 -21.01 12.23 13.06
N LYS A 315 -21.68 13.39 12.98
CA LYS A 315 -21.16 14.66 13.54
C LYS A 315 -20.94 14.58 15.04
N GLY A 316 -21.81 13.88 15.78
CA GLY A 316 -21.58 13.62 17.21
C GLY A 316 -20.37 12.72 17.51
N LEU A 317 -19.88 11.97 16.51
CA LEU A 317 -18.70 11.11 16.63
C LEU A 317 -17.42 11.76 16.09
N SER A 318 -17.52 12.84 15.30
CA SER A 318 -16.35 13.61 14.89
C SER A 318 -15.76 14.34 16.09
N ASP A 319 -14.43 14.42 16.12
CA ASP A 319 -13.75 15.18 17.17
C ASP A 319 -13.81 16.67 16.80
N ASN A 320 -13.95 17.56 17.78
CA ASN A 320 -13.92 19.01 17.52
C ASN A 320 -12.55 19.49 17.02
N SER A 321 -11.51 18.65 17.10
CA SER A 321 -10.22 18.90 16.48
C SER A 321 -10.32 18.72 14.96
N LYS A 322 -10.12 19.80 14.20
CA LYS A 322 -10.01 19.78 12.72
C LYS A 322 -8.76 19.05 12.20
N GLU A 323 -7.96 18.40 13.06
CA GLU A 323 -6.72 17.75 12.67
C GLU A 323 -7.01 16.40 11.97
N ILE A 324 -6.69 16.33 10.68
CA ILE A 324 -6.77 15.11 9.89
C ILE A 324 -5.59 14.22 10.27
N GLU A 325 -5.83 13.13 11.01
CA GLU A 325 -4.77 12.19 11.35
C GLU A 325 -4.54 11.16 10.25
N ILE A 326 -5.57 10.70 9.55
CA ILE A 326 -5.45 9.74 8.44
C ILE A 326 -6.39 10.07 7.29
N ASN A 327 -5.95 9.73 6.07
CA ASN A 327 -6.77 9.79 4.86
C ASN A 327 -7.22 8.40 4.38
N PHE A 328 -6.74 7.34 5.05
CA PHE A 328 -6.98 5.96 4.66
C PHE A 328 -7.08 5.05 5.91
N PHE A 329 -8.25 4.48 6.16
CA PHE A 329 -8.55 3.63 7.32
C PHE A 329 -8.15 2.16 7.05
N SER A 330 -6.84 1.88 7.02
CA SER A 330 -6.30 0.52 6.86
C SER A 330 -5.68 -0.01 8.16
N PHE A 331 -5.83 -1.32 8.39
CA PHE A 331 -5.18 -2.02 9.48
C PHE A 331 -3.66 -1.89 9.39
N THR A 332 -3.09 -2.06 8.19
CA THR A 332 -1.66 -1.98 7.92
C THR A 332 -1.13 -0.58 8.22
N LEU A 333 -1.78 0.46 7.66
CA LEU A 333 -1.37 1.85 7.84
C LEU A 333 -1.49 2.31 9.29
N ILE A 334 -2.56 1.90 9.99
CA ILE A 334 -2.75 2.23 11.41
C ILE A 334 -1.70 1.52 12.27
N LYS A 335 -1.33 0.28 11.95
CA LYS A 335 -0.24 -0.44 12.61
C LYS A 335 1.09 0.28 12.40
N GLN A 336 1.40 0.72 11.17
CA GLN A 336 2.62 1.47 10.87
C GLN A 336 2.66 2.80 11.63
N LYS A 337 1.57 3.55 11.61
CA LYS A 337 1.44 4.80 12.37
C LYS A 337 1.60 4.59 13.88
N SER A 338 1.10 3.46 14.40
CA SER A 338 1.32 3.06 15.79
C SER A 338 2.81 2.84 16.10
N LEU A 339 3.53 2.17 15.19
CA LEU A 339 4.96 1.94 15.30
C LEU A 339 5.77 3.25 15.31
N ASP A 340 5.37 4.25 14.51
CA ASP A 340 6.00 5.58 14.54
C ASP A 340 5.86 6.24 15.91
N TYR A 341 4.66 6.17 16.52
CA TYR A 341 4.44 6.69 17.86
C TYR A 341 5.26 5.92 18.90
N TYR A 342 5.38 4.62 18.75
CA TYR A 342 6.20 3.79 19.62
C TYR A 342 7.68 4.22 19.59
N TYR A 343 8.28 4.39 18.41
CA TYR A 343 9.67 4.86 18.30
C TYR A 343 9.86 6.31 18.75
N LYS A 344 8.87 7.19 18.52
CA LYS A 344 8.86 8.53 19.10
C LYS A 344 8.84 8.47 20.64
N GLY A 345 8.15 7.49 21.23
CA GLY A 345 8.14 7.23 22.67
C GLY A 345 9.51 6.78 23.19
N ILE A 346 10.19 5.88 22.47
CA ILE A 346 11.55 5.44 22.80
C ILE A 346 12.53 6.62 22.77
N LYS A 347 12.50 7.44 21.70
CA LYS A 347 13.34 8.65 21.62
C LYS A 347 13.07 9.59 22.79
N ALA A 348 11.80 9.84 23.09
CA ALA A 348 11.39 10.69 24.21
C ALA A 348 11.89 10.18 25.57
N PHE A 349 11.91 8.85 25.76
CA PHE A 349 12.47 8.23 26.97
C PHE A 349 13.95 8.55 27.14
N TYR A 350 14.76 8.36 26.09
CA TYR A 350 16.22 8.55 26.18
C TYR A 350 16.63 10.01 26.38
N VAL A 351 15.85 10.97 25.86
CA VAL A 351 16.03 12.40 26.16
C VAL A 351 15.42 12.80 27.51
N LYS A 352 15.04 11.84 28.35
CA LYS A 352 14.46 12.02 29.70
C LYS A 352 13.14 12.80 29.73
N ASN A 353 12.43 12.90 28.60
CA ASN A 353 11.08 13.47 28.55
C ASN A 353 10.02 12.37 28.74
N TYR A 354 9.88 11.90 29.98
CA TYR A 354 9.02 10.78 30.31
C TYR A 354 7.52 11.05 30.10
N LYS A 355 7.07 12.30 30.29
CA LYS A 355 5.68 12.70 29.99
C LYS A 355 5.38 12.57 28.49
N MET A 356 6.31 12.99 27.63
CA MET A 356 6.17 12.78 26.19
C MET A 356 6.22 11.29 25.85
N ALA A 357 7.15 10.52 26.43
CA ALA A 357 7.24 9.08 26.20
C ALA A 357 5.93 8.36 26.56
N TYR A 358 5.32 8.71 27.70
CA TYR A 358 4.02 8.21 28.14
C TYR A 358 2.94 8.46 27.09
N ASN A 359 2.79 9.73 26.65
CA ASN A 359 1.79 10.11 25.66
C ASN A 359 1.96 9.35 24.34
N LYS A 360 3.21 9.19 23.88
CA LYS A 360 3.52 8.51 22.62
C LYS A 360 3.27 7.00 22.71
N PHE A 361 3.69 6.33 23.78
CA PHE A 361 3.38 4.91 23.99
C PHE A 361 1.88 4.67 24.15
N LEU A 362 1.17 5.51 24.90
CA LEU A 362 -0.27 5.39 25.04
C LEU A 362 -0.97 5.56 23.68
N LYS A 363 -0.53 6.52 22.84
CA LYS A 363 -1.07 6.70 21.48
C LYS A 363 -0.78 5.48 20.61
N ALA A 364 0.41 4.88 20.69
CA ALA A 364 0.73 3.63 20.00
C ALA A 364 -0.27 2.50 20.37
N ILE A 365 -0.46 2.24 21.68
CA ILE A 365 -1.40 1.19 22.15
C ILE A 365 -2.83 1.46 21.70
N ARG A 366 -3.27 2.72 21.71
CA ARG A 366 -4.64 3.10 21.30
C ARG A 366 -4.90 2.83 19.81
N LEU A 367 -3.87 2.95 18.98
CA LEU A 367 -3.92 2.62 17.56
C LEU A 367 -3.80 1.11 17.32
N TYR A 368 -2.90 0.43 18.04
CA TYR A 368 -2.60 -0.99 17.89
C TYR A 368 -2.31 -1.67 19.23
N ARG A 369 -3.15 -2.64 19.60
CA ARG A 369 -3.14 -3.30 20.94
C ARG A 369 -2.39 -4.63 21.00
N ASP A 370 -1.89 -5.11 19.88
CA ASP A 370 -1.38 -6.48 19.78
C ASP A 370 0.16 -6.51 19.71
N ASP A 371 0.82 -5.61 20.43
CA ASP A 371 2.28 -5.53 20.56
C ASP A 371 2.71 -5.60 22.03
N LEU A 372 3.60 -6.55 22.36
CA LEU A 372 4.04 -6.81 23.73
C LEU A 372 4.88 -5.67 24.28
N PHE A 373 5.75 -5.10 23.46
CA PHE A 373 6.69 -4.08 23.88
C PHE A 373 5.99 -2.78 24.24
N TYR A 374 4.84 -2.51 23.65
CA TYR A 374 4.10 -1.28 23.93
C TYR A 374 3.64 -1.23 25.39
N TYR A 375 3.06 -2.33 25.90
CA TYR A 375 2.62 -2.40 27.29
C TYR A 375 3.80 -2.43 28.25
N TRP A 376 4.87 -3.15 27.90
CA TRP A 376 6.05 -3.25 28.75
C TRP A 376 6.73 -1.88 28.90
N ASN A 377 7.01 -1.21 27.78
CA ASN A 377 7.70 0.08 27.81
C ASN A 377 6.83 1.19 28.40
N LEU A 378 5.51 1.13 28.24
CA LEU A 378 4.61 2.04 28.96
C LEU A 378 4.67 1.81 30.48
N ALA A 379 4.74 0.55 30.94
CA ALA A 379 4.90 0.25 32.36
C ALA A 379 6.21 0.83 32.93
N LYS A 380 7.31 0.71 32.17
CA LYS A 380 8.62 1.29 32.52
C LYS A 380 8.57 2.81 32.63
N VAL A 381 7.93 3.49 31.67
CA VAL A 381 7.75 4.96 31.73
C VAL A 381 6.90 5.37 32.92
N LEU A 382 5.82 4.66 33.20
CA LEU A 382 4.97 4.93 34.36
C LEU A 382 5.74 4.78 35.68
N ALA A 383 6.64 3.80 35.77
CA ALA A 383 7.54 3.65 36.92
C ALA A 383 8.50 4.85 37.06
N LYS A 384 9.03 5.37 35.95
CA LYS A 384 9.88 6.59 35.94
C LYS A 384 9.12 7.87 36.27
N LEU A 385 7.80 7.89 36.03
CA LEU A 385 6.90 8.98 36.41
C LEU A 385 6.33 8.82 37.83
N GLU A 386 6.76 7.81 38.59
CA GLU A 386 6.29 7.53 39.95
C GLU A 386 4.77 7.25 40.03
N LEU A 387 4.18 6.75 38.94
CA LEU A 387 2.77 6.37 38.83
C LEU A 387 2.60 4.86 39.08
N GLU A 388 2.82 4.44 40.32
CA GLU A 388 3.01 3.03 40.70
C GLU A 388 1.82 2.12 40.37
N ASP A 389 0.60 2.52 40.73
CA ASP A 389 -0.60 1.72 40.45
C ASP A 389 -0.79 1.47 38.95
N GLN A 390 -0.52 2.49 38.14
CA GLN A 390 -0.61 2.39 36.69
C GLN A 390 0.52 1.50 36.14
N ALA A 391 1.76 1.66 36.63
CA ALA A 391 2.87 0.81 36.24
C ALA A 391 2.58 -0.66 36.54
N ILE A 392 2.10 -0.98 37.75
CA ILE A 392 1.71 -2.34 38.16
C ILE A 392 0.63 -2.90 37.22
N LYS A 393 -0.38 -2.10 36.87
CA LYS A 393 -1.43 -2.49 35.92
C LYS A 393 -0.84 -2.88 34.56
N PHE A 394 0.02 -2.05 33.99
CA PHE A 394 0.61 -2.32 32.67
C PHE A 394 1.61 -3.47 32.67
N TYR A 395 2.35 -3.67 33.76
CA TYR A 395 3.16 -4.89 33.95
C TYR A 395 2.32 -6.16 33.99
N LYS A 396 1.19 -6.16 34.72
CA LYS A 396 0.24 -7.29 34.73
C LYS A 396 -0.35 -7.55 33.34
N LEU A 397 -0.69 -6.51 32.58
CA LEU A 397 -1.16 -6.64 31.20
C LEU A 397 -0.09 -7.26 30.30
N THR A 398 1.16 -6.81 30.43
CA THR A 398 2.31 -7.36 29.70
C THR A 398 2.48 -8.85 29.98
N LEU A 399 2.48 -9.26 31.26
CA LEU A 399 2.56 -10.68 31.65
C LEU A 399 1.40 -11.51 31.13
N ARG A 400 0.17 -10.97 31.16
CA ARG A 400 -1.00 -11.64 30.60
C ARG A 400 -0.85 -11.83 29.09
N PHE A 401 -0.39 -10.80 28.39
CA PHE A 401 -0.22 -10.88 26.94
C PHE A 401 0.90 -11.84 26.54
N LEU A 402 2.02 -11.82 27.25
CA LEU A 402 3.13 -12.77 27.07
C LEU A 402 2.65 -14.23 27.12
N ARG A 403 1.73 -14.57 28.03
CA ARG A 403 1.16 -15.93 28.12
C ARG A 403 0.47 -16.38 26.83
N LEU A 404 -0.13 -15.46 26.08
CA LEU A 404 -0.83 -15.74 24.82
C LEU A 404 0.12 -15.86 23.62
N GLN A 405 1.37 -15.42 23.75
CA GLN A 405 2.36 -15.42 22.67
C GLN A 405 3.17 -16.72 22.61
N LYS A 406 3.52 -17.14 21.40
CA LYS A 406 4.48 -18.22 21.11
C LYS A 406 5.85 -17.58 20.84
N ILE A 407 6.68 -17.45 21.89
CA ILE A 407 8.01 -16.82 21.85
C ILE A 407 9.02 -17.80 22.44
N GLN A 408 10.21 -17.91 21.85
CA GLN A 408 11.27 -18.84 22.27
C GLN A 408 11.74 -18.59 23.71
N TYR A 409 12.10 -17.36 24.06
CA TYR A 409 12.69 -16.96 25.35
C TYR A 409 11.64 -16.48 26.38
N LYS A 410 10.50 -17.17 26.44
CA LYS A 410 9.32 -16.69 27.16
C LYS A 410 9.53 -16.61 28.67
N ASP A 411 10.30 -17.52 29.25
CA ASP A 411 10.51 -17.57 30.70
C ASP A 411 11.53 -16.54 31.17
N GLU A 412 12.58 -16.28 30.39
CA GLU A 412 13.55 -15.20 30.63
C GLU A 412 12.87 -13.83 30.56
N ILE A 413 12.07 -13.59 29.53
CA ILE A 413 11.28 -12.36 29.39
C ILE A 413 10.33 -12.20 30.59
N LYS A 414 9.66 -13.28 30.99
CA LYS A 414 8.75 -13.28 32.14
C LYS A 414 9.48 -12.99 33.46
N LEU A 415 10.69 -13.49 33.63
CA LEU A 415 11.52 -13.22 34.80
C LEU A 415 11.90 -11.74 34.88
N ASP A 416 12.40 -11.16 33.78
CA ASP A 416 12.73 -9.73 33.70
C ASP A 416 11.53 -8.84 34.06
N ILE A 417 10.37 -9.13 33.45
CA ILE A 417 9.13 -8.38 33.74
C ILE A 417 8.73 -8.52 35.21
N LYS A 418 8.88 -9.71 35.81
CA LYS A 418 8.55 -9.94 37.22
C LYS A 418 9.52 -9.22 38.16
N ASN A 419 10.80 -9.17 37.83
CA ASN A 419 11.82 -8.48 38.61
C ASN A 419 11.55 -6.97 38.64
N GLU A 420 11.28 -6.38 37.46
CA GLU A 420 10.87 -4.97 37.37
C GLU A 420 9.57 -4.70 38.14
N LEU A 421 8.56 -5.56 37.99
CA LEU A 421 7.28 -5.44 38.72
C LEU A 421 7.46 -5.58 40.25
N HIS A 422 8.32 -6.49 40.71
CA HIS A 422 8.61 -6.65 42.12
C HIS A 422 9.24 -5.37 42.68
N TRP A 423 10.25 -4.83 42.00
CA TRP A 423 10.87 -3.57 42.41
C TRP A 423 9.86 -2.42 42.45
N VAL A 424 8.95 -2.30 41.48
CA VAL A 424 7.92 -1.25 41.50
C VAL A 424 7.02 -1.34 42.73
N ARG A 425 6.77 -2.55 43.27
CA ARG A 425 5.93 -2.77 44.45
C ARG A 425 6.66 -2.54 45.77
N SER A 426 7.90 -3.00 45.88
CA SER A 426 8.64 -3.03 47.15
C SER A 426 9.67 -1.92 47.29
N LYS A 427 10.13 -1.37 46.16
CA LYS A 427 11.32 -0.49 46.05
C LYS A 427 12.60 -1.12 46.65
N GLN A 428 12.63 -2.44 46.79
CA GLN A 428 13.75 -3.18 47.35
C GLN A 428 14.69 -3.71 46.26
N GLY A 429 15.98 -3.74 46.59
CA GLY A 429 17.02 -4.23 45.70
C GLY A 429 17.55 -3.18 44.72
N PRO A 430 18.42 -3.59 43.77
CA PRO A 430 19.00 -2.67 42.80
C PRO A 430 17.94 -2.08 41.90
N THR A 431 17.99 -0.75 41.71
CA THR A 431 17.04 -0.04 40.84
C THR A 431 17.18 -0.52 39.40
N PRO A 432 16.12 -1.05 38.76
CA PRO A 432 16.15 -1.42 37.36
C PRO A 432 16.44 -0.19 36.50
N LYS A 433 17.20 -0.36 35.42
CA LYS A 433 17.46 0.74 34.48
C LYS A 433 16.18 1.22 33.78
N PHE A 434 15.19 0.33 33.63
CA PHE A 434 13.93 0.56 32.93
C PHE A 434 14.11 1.01 31.48
N GLU A 435 15.22 0.61 30.84
CA GLU A 435 15.47 0.92 29.44
C GLU A 435 14.37 0.31 28.54
N PRO A 436 13.85 1.06 27.56
CA PRO A 436 12.88 0.56 26.60
C PRO A 436 13.45 -0.64 25.83
N ILE A 437 12.64 -1.68 25.69
CA ILE A 437 12.98 -2.88 24.90
C ILE A 437 12.48 -2.69 23.48
N ILE A 438 13.34 -2.87 22.48
CA ILE A 438 12.99 -2.70 21.05
C ILE A 438 13.02 -4.00 20.25
N SER A 439 13.71 -5.02 20.76
CA SER A 439 13.88 -6.33 20.13
C SER A 439 14.10 -7.40 21.20
N PHE A 440 14.00 -8.67 20.81
CA PHE A 440 14.37 -9.81 21.66
C PHE A 440 15.86 -10.17 21.56
N GLU A 441 16.69 -9.39 20.85
CA GLU A 441 18.10 -9.74 20.57
C GLU A 441 18.93 -9.95 21.83
N LYS A 442 18.62 -9.23 22.93
CA LYS A 442 19.31 -9.44 24.21
C LYS A 442 19.12 -10.86 24.78
N TYR A 443 18.09 -11.58 24.35
CA TYR A 443 17.82 -12.96 24.76
C TYR A 443 18.43 -13.99 23.79
N HIS A 444 18.80 -13.60 22.57
CA HIS A 444 19.44 -14.51 21.60
C HIS A 444 20.83 -14.97 22.05
N LYS A 445 21.51 -14.14 22.85
CA LYS A 445 22.89 -14.40 23.35
C LYS A 445 22.95 -15.37 24.54
N ILE A 446 21.83 -15.91 25.00
CA ILE A 446 21.77 -16.85 26.12
C ILE A 446 21.92 -18.31 25.63
N SER A 447 22.07 -18.51 24.32
CA SER A 447 22.09 -19.81 23.64
C SER A 447 23.49 -20.29 23.20
N ILE A 448 24.57 -19.86 23.85
CA ILE A 448 25.93 -20.39 23.62
C ILE A 448 26.41 -21.12 24.86
#